data_AF-A0A1S2LR68-F1
#
_entry.id   AF-A0A1S2LR68-F1
#
_cell.length_a   1.000
_cell.length_b   1.000
_cell.length_c   1.000
_cell.angle_alpha   90.00
_cell.angle_beta   90.00
_cell.angle_gamma   90.00
#
_symmetry.space_group_name_H-M   'P 1'
#
loop_
_entity.id
_entity.type
_entity.pdbx_description
1 polymer ?
#
loop_
_entity_poly.entity_id
_entity_poly.type
_entity_poly.pdbx_seq_one_letter_code
_entity_poly.pdbx_strand_id
1 'polypeptide(L)'
;MYDLKDSRWITNYNQLKPADRKIVLTFDDGPSRHLESFLNILSEKDCKAVFFWQSRLLHKDRLWKRVLQEGHQIGAHSINHKNLAKLTKEQQYKQIKNSIDKIEQITGKEVNYFRPPFGQYNEDTMSILVDLDVVPIMWEISSFDWENKATPTKIVCNVANNTRDGSIILMHELEQTVAILPDLIDRIREMRYDFTLL
;
A
#
# COMPACT_ATOMS: atom_id res chain seq x y z
N MET A 1 -3.58 -18.76 -5.12
CA MET A 1 -3.07 -18.57 -3.74
C MET A 1 -1.72 -17.89 -3.91
N TYR A 2 -1.48 -16.73 -3.28
CA TYR A 2 -0.19 -16.02 -3.40
C TYR A 2 0.91 -16.86 -2.78
N ASP A 3 2.07 -16.94 -3.43
CA ASP A 3 3.22 -17.64 -2.86
C ASP A 3 3.95 -16.73 -1.87
N LEU A 4 3.57 -16.81 -0.59
CA LEU A 4 4.23 -16.08 0.49
C LEU A 4 5.70 -16.50 0.69
N LYS A 5 6.20 -17.52 -0.03
CA LYS A 5 7.59 -17.96 0.01
C LYS A 5 8.45 -17.33 -1.09
N ASP A 6 7.84 -16.61 -2.05
CA ASP A 6 8.59 -15.90 -3.07
C ASP A 6 9.32 -14.71 -2.45
N SER A 7 10.59 -14.92 -2.07
CA SER A 7 11.41 -13.93 -1.39
C SER A 7 11.72 -12.71 -2.24
N ARG A 8 11.42 -12.74 -3.54
CA ARG A 8 11.52 -11.57 -4.42
C ARG A 8 10.48 -10.52 -4.02
N TRP A 9 9.35 -10.90 -3.42
CA TRP A 9 8.37 -9.96 -2.87
C TRP A 9 8.70 -9.58 -1.44
N ILE A 10 8.64 -8.29 -1.16
CA ILE A 10 8.71 -7.78 0.20
C ILE A 10 7.31 -7.88 0.81
N THR A 11 7.13 -8.87 1.68
CA THR A 11 5.90 -9.07 2.48
C THR A 11 6.08 -8.57 3.92
N ASN A 12 7.32 -8.56 4.41
CA ASN A 12 7.71 -8.07 5.72
C ASN A 12 8.91 -7.13 5.57
N TYR A 13 8.86 -5.99 6.27
CA TYR A 13 9.89 -4.96 6.27
C TYR A 13 11.28 -5.46 6.68
N ASN A 14 11.36 -6.51 7.51
CA ASN A 14 12.63 -7.14 7.88
C ASN A 14 13.41 -7.72 6.68
N GLN A 15 12.76 -7.91 5.52
CA GLN A 15 13.44 -8.25 4.27
C GLN A 15 14.24 -7.08 3.69
N LEU A 16 13.91 -5.84 4.08
CA LEU A 16 14.63 -4.62 3.70
C LEU A 16 15.63 -4.21 4.78
N LYS A 17 15.18 -4.11 6.03
CA LYS A 17 16.02 -3.74 7.18
C LYS A 17 15.40 -4.15 8.51
N PRO A 18 16.20 -4.35 9.58
CA PRO A 18 15.68 -4.64 10.91
C PRO A 18 14.65 -3.60 11.35
N ALA A 19 13.44 -4.06 11.66
CA ALA A 19 12.32 -3.20 11.98
C ALA A 19 12.39 -2.64 13.40
N ASP A 20 12.75 -3.49 14.38
CA ASP A 20 12.79 -3.17 15.82
C ASP A 20 11.46 -2.58 16.33
N ARG A 21 10.47 -3.47 16.47
CA ARG A 21 9.09 -3.15 16.84
C ARG A 21 8.46 -2.12 15.92
N LYS A 22 8.73 -2.20 14.61
CA LYS A 22 8.10 -1.32 13.62
C LYS A 22 7.28 -2.09 12.61
N ILE A 23 6.24 -1.45 12.11
CA ILE A 23 5.35 -1.98 11.09
C ILE A 23 5.11 -0.94 9.99
N VAL A 24 4.69 -1.39 8.80
CA VAL A 24 4.36 -0.52 7.67
C VAL A 24 2.86 -0.55 7.45
N LEU A 25 2.21 0.60 7.60
CA LEU A 25 0.80 0.78 7.28
C LEU A 25 0.66 1.19 5.81
N THR A 26 -0.15 0.44 5.04
CA THR A 26 -0.31 0.70 3.60
C THR A 26 -1.76 0.76 3.17
N PHE A 27 -2.05 1.61 2.19
CA PHE A 27 -3.40 1.80 1.62
C PHE A 27 -3.38 1.65 0.10
N ASP A 28 -4.18 0.72 -0.42
CA ASP A 28 -4.37 0.47 -1.84
C ASP A 28 -5.61 1.19 -2.40
N ASP A 29 -5.74 1.17 -3.72
CA ASP A 29 -6.90 1.62 -4.49
C ASP A 29 -7.24 3.12 -4.43
N GLY A 30 -6.29 3.91 -3.95
CA GLY A 30 -6.34 5.36 -4.01
C GLY A 30 -5.80 6.00 -5.30
N PRO A 31 -5.77 7.33 -5.36
CA PRO A 31 -6.31 8.25 -4.36
C PRO A 31 -7.84 8.26 -4.39
N SER A 32 -8.50 8.05 -3.26
CA SER A 32 -9.96 8.02 -3.19
C SER A 32 -10.54 9.38 -2.83
N ARG A 33 -11.88 9.48 -2.75
CA ARG A 33 -12.56 10.68 -2.23
C ARG A 33 -12.36 10.87 -0.72
N HIS A 34 -11.89 9.84 -0.02
CA HIS A 34 -11.69 9.84 1.43
C HIS A 34 -10.27 10.23 1.83
N LEU A 35 -9.36 10.44 0.87
CA LEU A 35 -7.95 10.75 1.14
C LEU A 35 -7.75 11.86 2.17
N GLU A 36 -8.57 12.92 2.13
CA GLU A 36 -8.49 14.01 3.11
C GLU A 36 -8.72 13.54 4.55
N SER A 37 -9.72 12.66 4.75
CA SER A 37 -10.00 12.08 6.06
C SER A 37 -8.87 11.18 6.55
N PHE A 38 -8.25 10.39 5.66
CA PHE A 38 -7.05 9.62 5.99
C PHE A 38 -5.92 10.52 6.47
N LEU A 39 -5.61 11.58 5.72
CA LEU A 39 -4.53 12.51 6.06
C LEU A 39 -4.79 13.26 7.37
N ASN A 40 -6.04 13.66 7.64
CA ASN A 40 -6.39 14.29 8.92
C ASN A 40 -6.12 13.34 10.11
N ILE A 41 -6.56 12.08 10.00
CA ILE A 41 -6.35 11.09 11.08
C ILE A 41 -4.87 10.75 11.23
N LEU A 42 -4.15 10.53 10.13
CA LEU A 42 -2.72 10.22 10.14
C LEU A 42 -1.92 11.37 10.77
N SER A 43 -2.25 12.62 10.45
CA SER A 43 -1.64 13.79 11.06
C SER A 43 -1.98 13.91 12.55
N GLU A 44 -3.24 13.71 12.95
CA GLU A 44 -3.66 13.76 14.37
C GLU A 44 -2.95 12.70 15.20
N LYS A 45 -2.74 11.52 14.60
CA LYS A 45 -2.05 10.40 15.24
C LYS A 45 -0.54 10.44 15.08
N ASP A 46 0.06 11.43 14.42
CA ASP A 46 1.50 11.45 14.09
C ASP A 46 1.98 10.11 13.50
N CYS A 47 1.26 9.64 12.48
CA CYS A 47 1.48 8.34 11.85
C CYS A 47 1.71 8.53 10.35
N LYS A 48 2.76 7.91 9.80
CA LYS A 48 3.02 7.92 8.36
C LYS A 48 2.63 6.59 7.73
N ALA A 49 2.19 6.64 6.48
CA ALA A 49 1.76 5.46 5.72
C ALA A 49 2.29 5.49 4.28
N VAL A 50 2.16 4.36 3.60
CA VAL A 50 2.46 4.21 2.17
C VAL A 50 1.16 4.04 1.39
N PHE A 51 0.97 4.83 0.35
CA PHE A 51 -0.21 4.78 -0.50
C PHE A 51 0.13 4.16 -1.86
N PHE A 52 -0.45 3.01 -2.19
CA PHE A 52 -0.31 2.37 -3.50
C PHE A 52 -1.46 2.77 -4.40
N TRP A 53 -1.18 3.63 -5.37
CA TRP A 53 -2.21 4.31 -6.14
C TRP A 53 -2.41 3.76 -7.54
N GLN A 54 -3.68 3.67 -7.92
CA GLN A 54 -4.07 3.49 -9.32
C GLN A 54 -3.87 4.81 -10.05
N SER A 55 -2.95 4.84 -11.02
CA SER A 55 -2.64 6.11 -11.70
C SER A 55 -3.83 6.69 -12.47
N ARG A 56 -4.85 5.91 -12.85
CA ARG A 56 -6.08 6.47 -13.46
C ARG A 56 -6.84 7.42 -12.53
N LEU A 57 -6.78 7.20 -11.22
CA LEU A 57 -7.50 7.98 -10.20
C LEU A 57 -6.73 9.24 -9.80
N LEU A 58 -5.42 9.27 -10.08
CA LEU A 58 -4.55 10.41 -9.84
C LEU A 58 -4.70 11.48 -10.94
N HIS A 59 -4.95 12.72 -10.50
CA HIS A 59 -4.93 13.94 -11.30
C HIS A 59 -4.40 15.11 -10.44
N LYS A 60 -4.10 16.25 -11.07
CA LYS A 60 -3.39 17.38 -10.45
C LYS A 60 -4.12 17.98 -9.24
N ASP A 61 -5.44 17.92 -9.21
CA ASP A 61 -6.26 18.49 -8.13
C ASP A 61 -6.43 17.56 -6.92
N ARG A 62 -5.91 16.31 -6.98
CA ARG A 62 -5.87 15.43 -5.80
C ARG A 62 -4.87 15.98 -4.77
N LEU A 63 -5.05 15.58 -3.52
CA LEU A 63 -4.20 16.00 -2.39
C LEU A 63 -2.80 15.36 -2.37
N TRP A 64 -2.24 14.96 -3.51
CA TRP A 64 -0.92 14.32 -3.61
C TRP A 64 0.21 15.19 -3.03
N LYS A 65 0.11 16.52 -3.14
CA LYS A 65 1.09 17.44 -2.52
C LYS A 65 1.10 17.30 -1.01
N ARG A 66 -0.10 17.24 -0.41
CA ARG A 66 -0.27 17.08 1.04
C ARG A 66 0.27 15.73 1.50
N VAL A 67 -0.01 14.65 0.76
CA VAL A 67 0.56 13.31 1.02
C VAL A 67 2.08 13.38 1.17
N LEU A 68 2.76 14.02 0.21
CA LEU A 68 4.22 14.15 0.24
C LEU A 68 4.72 15.13 1.30
N GLN A 69 4.04 16.25 1.52
CA GLN A 69 4.42 17.27 2.52
C GLN A 69 4.31 16.77 3.96
N GLU A 70 3.32 15.92 4.25
CA GLU A 70 3.15 15.24 5.54
C GLU A 70 4.10 14.02 5.69
N GLY A 71 4.91 13.76 4.68
CA GLY A 71 5.98 12.76 4.71
C GLY A 71 5.53 11.33 4.47
N HIS A 72 4.35 11.12 3.89
CA HIS A 72 3.92 9.81 3.42
C HIS A 72 4.62 9.41 2.11
N GLN A 73 4.60 8.12 1.79
CA GLN A 73 5.14 7.60 0.53
C GLN A 73 4.02 7.26 -0.46
N ILE A 74 4.33 7.37 -1.76
CA ILE A 74 3.44 6.96 -2.85
C ILE A 74 4.12 5.85 -3.63
N GLY A 75 3.45 4.71 -3.78
CA GLY A 75 3.80 3.61 -4.68
C GLY A 75 2.78 3.47 -5.82
N ALA A 76 3.12 2.69 -6.84
CA ALA A 76 2.24 2.43 -7.98
C ALA A 76 1.42 1.14 -7.80
N HIS A 77 0.16 1.16 -8.27
CA HIS A 77 -0.78 0.03 -8.20
C HIS A 77 -1.49 -0.23 -9.54
N SER A 78 -0.71 -0.19 -10.63
CA SER A 78 -1.17 -0.24 -12.04
C SER A 78 -2.06 0.94 -12.46
N ILE A 79 -2.43 0.99 -13.74
CA ILE A 79 -3.32 2.04 -14.25
C ILE A 79 -4.74 1.87 -13.72
N ASN A 80 -5.31 0.67 -13.89
CA ASN A 80 -6.75 0.45 -13.71
C ASN A 80 -7.09 -0.88 -13.02
N HIS A 81 -6.18 -1.37 -12.18
CA HIS A 81 -6.40 -2.51 -11.30
C HIS A 81 -6.74 -3.81 -12.07
N LYS A 82 -6.09 -4.03 -13.21
CA LYS A 82 -6.18 -5.30 -13.94
C LYS A 82 -5.32 -6.36 -13.26
N ASN A 83 -5.82 -7.60 -13.23
CA ASN A 83 -5.01 -8.76 -12.83
C ASN A 83 -3.89 -8.98 -13.86
N LEU A 84 -2.65 -8.66 -13.47
CA LEU A 84 -1.48 -8.69 -14.36
C LEU A 84 -1.16 -10.11 -14.83
N ALA A 85 -1.36 -11.12 -13.98
CA ALA A 85 -1.10 -12.52 -14.31
C ALA A 85 -1.97 -13.07 -15.47
N LYS A 86 -3.05 -12.35 -15.83
CA LYS A 86 -3.93 -12.68 -16.97
C LYS A 86 -3.61 -11.91 -18.25
N LEU A 87 -2.60 -11.03 -18.22
CA LEU A 87 -2.20 -10.19 -19.34
C LEU A 87 -0.91 -10.71 -19.98
N THR A 88 -0.70 -10.39 -21.25
CA THR A 88 0.59 -10.62 -21.91
C THR A 88 1.68 -9.74 -21.31
N LYS A 89 2.96 -10.13 -21.40
CA LYS A 89 4.10 -9.33 -20.92
C LYS A 89 4.03 -7.86 -21.37
N GLU A 90 3.72 -7.62 -22.65
CA GLU A 90 3.62 -6.26 -23.20
C GLU A 90 2.48 -5.46 -22.53
N GLN A 91 1.33 -6.09 -22.30
CA GLN A 91 0.20 -5.46 -21.62
C GLN A 91 0.51 -5.17 -20.15
N GLN A 92 1.21 -6.08 -19.47
CA GLN A 92 1.70 -5.87 -18.11
C GLN A 92 2.67 -4.70 -18.05
N TYR A 93 3.65 -4.65 -18.97
CA TYR A 93 4.62 -3.57 -19.05
C TYR A 93 3.93 -2.21 -19.18
N LYS A 94 2.93 -2.09 -20.07
CA LYS A 94 2.14 -0.87 -20.22
C LYS A 94 1.37 -0.51 -18.94
N GLN A 95 0.81 -1.50 -18.23
CA GLN A 95 0.10 -1.26 -16.96
C GLN A 95 1.03 -0.77 -15.85
N ILE A 96 2.27 -1.26 -15.81
CA ILE A 96 3.25 -0.93 -14.78
C ILE A 96 3.92 0.41 -15.13
N LYS A 97 4.61 0.47 -16.28
CA LYS A 97 5.43 1.63 -16.67
C LYS A 97 4.62 2.90 -16.81
N ASN A 98 3.50 2.88 -17.54
CA ASN A 98 2.69 4.09 -17.70
C ASN A 98 2.06 4.55 -16.38
N SER A 99 1.87 3.63 -15.42
CA SER A 99 1.36 3.99 -14.11
C SER A 99 2.41 4.72 -13.29
N ILE A 100 3.63 4.20 -13.28
CA ILE A 100 4.81 4.87 -12.68
C ILE A 100 4.99 6.24 -13.31
N ASP A 101 5.12 6.32 -14.63
CA ASP A 101 5.37 7.56 -15.36
C ASP A 101 4.32 8.63 -15.07
N LYS A 102 3.05 8.25 -15.04
CA LYS A 102 1.97 9.19 -14.73
C LYS A 102 2.06 9.71 -13.29
N ILE A 103 2.40 8.86 -12.33
CA ILE A 103 2.57 9.27 -10.93
C ILE A 103 3.75 10.24 -10.85
N GLU A 104 4.91 9.87 -11.37
CA GLU A 104 6.12 10.72 -11.36
C GLU A 104 5.90 12.06 -12.06
N GLN A 105 5.22 12.07 -13.20
CA GLN A 105 4.89 13.29 -13.93
C GLN A 105 4.00 14.25 -13.12
N ILE A 106 3.05 13.72 -12.34
CA ILE A 106 2.13 14.54 -11.54
C ILE A 106 2.79 15.00 -10.24
N THR A 107 3.52 14.10 -9.57
CA THR A 107 4.05 14.34 -8.22
C THR A 107 5.44 14.96 -8.22
N GLY A 108 6.20 14.80 -9.30
CA GLY A 108 7.62 15.14 -9.36
C GLY A 108 8.49 14.26 -8.46
N LYS A 109 7.99 13.09 -8.03
CA LYS A 109 8.69 12.13 -7.17
C LYS A 109 8.80 10.80 -7.86
N GLU A 110 10.00 10.24 -7.83
CA GLU A 110 10.32 8.89 -8.30
C GLU A 110 9.52 7.83 -7.54
N VAL A 111 9.05 6.81 -8.26
CA VAL A 111 8.28 5.70 -7.69
C VAL A 111 9.16 4.47 -7.54
N ASN A 112 9.56 4.20 -6.31
CA ASN A 112 10.45 3.07 -5.98
C ASN A 112 9.71 1.76 -5.66
N TYR A 113 8.38 1.81 -5.50
CA TYR A 113 7.59 0.66 -5.02
C TYR A 113 6.38 0.40 -5.91
N PHE A 114 6.14 -0.88 -6.19
CA PHE A 114 4.97 -1.34 -6.92
C PHE A 114 4.29 -2.50 -6.19
N ARG A 115 2.96 -2.44 -6.11
CA ARG A 115 2.13 -3.54 -5.63
C ARG A 115 1.21 -4.02 -6.76
N PRO A 116 1.15 -5.32 -7.09
CA PRO A 116 0.28 -5.81 -8.14
C PRO A 116 -1.18 -5.85 -7.67
N PRO A 117 -2.15 -5.42 -8.52
CA PRO A 117 -3.57 -5.58 -8.25
C PRO A 117 -3.94 -7.00 -7.85
N PHE A 118 -4.81 -7.10 -6.85
CA PHE A 118 -5.20 -8.37 -6.24
C PHE A 118 -4.01 -9.19 -5.71
N GLY A 119 -2.78 -8.70 -5.62
CA GLY A 119 -1.61 -9.53 -5.34
C GLY A 119 -1.24 -10.52 -6.44
N GLN A 120 -1.87 -10.46 -7.62
CA GLN A 120 -1.72 -11.47 -8.67
C GLN A 120 -0.62 -11.06 -9.67
N TYR A 121 0.41 -11.89 -9.79
CA TYR A 121 1.57 -11.66 -10.64
C TYR A 121 2.05 -12.97 -11.29
N ASN A 122 2.99 -12.87 -12.23
CA ASN A 122 3.72 -14.00 -12.80
C ASN A 122 5.19 -13.60 -13.09
N GLU A 123 5.97 -14.50 -13.68
CA GLU A 123 7.39 -14.24 -13.99
C GLU A 123 7.60 -13.03 -14.93
N ASP A 124 6.66 -12.78 -15.84
CA ASP A 124 6.71 -11.58 -16.68
C ASP A 124 6.61 -10.31 -15.82
N THR A 125 5.70 -10.29 -14.83
CA THR A 125 5.58 -9.18 -13.88
C THR A 125 6.90 -8.93 -13.16
N MET A 126 7.54 -9.99 -12.67
CA MET A 126 8.81 -9.89 -11.94
C MET A 126 9.94 -9.37 -12.82
N SER A 127 10.08 -9.92 -14.04
CA SER A 127 11.07 -9.44 -15.01
C SER A 127 10.90 -7.95 -15.30
N ILE A 128 9.66 -7.49 -15.48
CA ILE A 128 9.38 -6.07 -15.74
C ILE A 128 9.79 -5.20 -14.55
N LEU A 129 9.48 -5.61 -13.32
CA LEU A 129 9.83 -4.83 -12.13
C LEU A 129 11.34 -4.74 -11.92
N VAL A 130 12.09 -5.81 -12.21
CA VAL A 130 13.56 -5.79 -12.23
C VAL A 130 14.10 -4.85 -13.30
N ASP A 131 13.57 -4.94 -14.54
CA ASP A 131 14.01 -4.09 -15.66
C ASP A 131 13.74 -2.59 -15.41
N LEU A 132 12.74 -2.28 -14.57
CA LEU A 132 12.37 -0.92 -14.20
C LEU A 132 13.00 -0.45 -12.87
N ASP A 133 13.77 -1.30 -12.19
CA ASP A 133 14.36 -1.05 -10.87
C ASP A 133 13.32 -0.64 -9.80
N VAL A 134 12.15 -1.28 -9.83
CA VAL A 134 11.05 -0.99 -8.89
C VAL A 134 10.84 -2.15 -7.94
N VAL A 135 10.80 -1.86 -6.64
CA VAL A 135 10.71 -2.87 -5.60
C VAL A 135 9.28 -3.44 -5.51
N PRO A 136 9.11 -4.76 -5.70
CA PRO A 136 7.83 -5.45 -5.55
C PRO A 136 7.40 -5.56 -4.07
N ILE A 137 6.29 -4.92 -3.71
CA ILE A 137 5.73 -4.92 -2.36
C ILE A 137 4.40 -5.69 -2.30
N MET A 138 4.30 -6.60 -1.35
CA MET A 138 3.08 -7.30 -0.97
C MET A 138 2.69 -6.90 0.46
N TRP A 139 2.06 -7.81 1.19
CA TRP A 139 1.70 -7.64 2.58
C TRP A 139 1.82 -8.98 3.28
N GLU A 140 2.05 -8.91 4.58
CA GLU A 140 1.99 -10.06 5.47
C GLU A 140 0.60 -10.17 6.11
N ILE A 141 -0.05 -9.03 6.35
CA ILE A 141 -1.33 -8.95 7.03
C ILE A 141 -2.35 -8.32 6.08
N SER A 142 -3.39 -9.10 5.76
CA SER A 142 -4.58 -8.60 5.08
C SER A 142 -5.61 -8.17 6.11
N SER A 143 -6.06 -6.92 6.05
CA SER A 143 -7.07 -6.39 6.98
C SER A 143 -8.49 -6.90 6.71
N PHE A 144 -8.79 -7.35 5.48
CA PHE A 144 -10.14 -7.70 5.00
C PHE A 144 -11.16 -6.55 5.15
N ASP A 145 -10.70 -5.31 5.05
CA ASP A 145 -11.55 -4.13 5.14
C ASP A 145 -12.57 -4.03 4.00
N TRP A 146 -12.26 -4.56 2.80
CA TRP A 146 -13.19 -4.67 1.67
C TRP A 146 -14.39 -5.61 1.94
N GLU A 147 -14.24 -6.60 2.83
CA GLU A 147 -15.29 -7.55 3.21
C GLU A 147 -16.08 -7.08 4.44
N ASN A 148 -15.42 -6.38 5.37
CA ASN A 148 -15.95 -6.11 6.71
C ASN A 148 -16.62 -4.72 6.84
N LYS A 149 -17.36 -4.28 5.82
CA LYS A 149 -18.05 -2.98 5.84
C LYS A 149 -19.06 -2.85 6.99
N ALA A 150 -19.77 -3.94 7.32
CA ALA A 150 -20.81 -3.94 8.36
C ALA A 150 -20.26 -4.21 9.78
N THR A 151 -19.01 -4.69 9.89
CA THR A 151 -18.38 -4.98 11.19
C THR A 151 -16.93 -4.49 11.23
N PRO A 152 -16.68 -3.17 11.19
CA PRO A 152 -15.34 -2.62 11.08
C PRO A 152 -14.41 -2.98 12.25
N THR A 153 -14.96 -3.24 13.44
CA THR A 153 -14.17 -3.68 14.61
C THR A 153 -13.45 -5.02 14.39
N LYS A 154 -13.98 -5.90 13.51
CA LYS A 154 -13.27 -7.13 13.13
C LYS A 154 -11.97 -6.85 12.39
N ILE A 155 -11.88 -5.73 11.68
CA ILE A 155 -10.67 -5.29 10.96
C ILE A 155 -9.57 -5.04 11.98
N VAL A 156 -9.85 -4.27 13.02
CA VAL A 156 -8.89 -3.94 14.10
C VAL A 156 -8.40 -5.21 14.80
N CYS A 157 -9.33 -6.09 15.22
CA CYS A 157 -8.97 -7.35 15.88
C CYS A 157 -8.12 -8.26 15.00
N ASN A 158 -8.48 -8.40 13.72
CA ASN A 158 -7.73 -9.22 12.77
C ASN A 158 -6.30 -8.69 12.58
N VAL A 159 -6.14 -7.38 12.37
CA VAL A 159 -4.82 -6.78 12.20
C VAL A 159 -4.00 -6.92 13.48
N ALA A 160 -4.55 -6.56 14.63
CA ALA A 160 -3.86 -6.64 15.92
C ALA A 160 -3.40 -8.07 16.23
N ASN A 161 -4.26 -9.08 16.07
CA ASN A 161 -3.93 -10.47 16.40
C ASN A 161 -2.83 -11.07 15.52
N ASN A 162 -2.63 -10.53 14.32
CA ASN A 162 -1.62 -11.03 13.38
C ASN A 162 -0.37 -10.13 13.29
N THR A 163 -0.36 -8.99 13.98
CA THR A 163 0.76 -8.03 13.94
C THR A 163 2.01 -8.61 14.58
N ARG A 164 3.10 -8.61 13.81
CA ARG A 164 4.44 -8.96 14.24
C ARG A 164 5.45 -7.92 13.78
N ASP A 165 6.70 -8.07 14.25
CA ASP A 165 7.77 -7.16 13.88
C ASP A 165 8.00 -7.16 12.35
N GLY A 166 8.08 -5.96 11.79
CA GLY A 166 8.22 -5.72 10.36
C GLY A 166 6.96 -5.97 9.53
N SER A 167 5.80 -6.26 10.13
CA SER A 167 4.58 -6.52 9.34
C SER A 167 4.25 -5.37 8.38
N ILE A 168 3.95 -5.73 7.14
CA ILE A 168 3.33 -4.82 6.16
C ILE A 168 1.84 -5.12 6.13
N ILE A 169 1.02 -4.12 6.47
CA ILE A 169 -0.43 -4.23 6.60
C ILE A 169 -1.11 -3.69 5.34
N LEU A 170 -1.90 -4.52 4.67
CA LEU A 170 -2.76 -4.12 3.56
C LEU A 170 -4.11 -3.63 4.08
N MET A 171 -4.43 -2.39 3.70
CA MET A 171 -5.76 -1.78 3.81
C MET A 171 -6.07 -1.04 2.50
N HIS A 172 -7.26 -0.47 2.38
CA HIS A 172 -7.72 0.27 1.21
C HIS A 172 -8.26 1.64 1.61
N GLU A 173 -8.25 2.62 0.69
CA GLU A 173 -8.82 3.95 0.92
C GLU A 173 -10.36 3.97 0.93
N LEU A 174 -10.98 3.24 1.86
CA LEU A 174 -12.42 3.03 2.01
C LEU A 174 -13.00 3.79 3.21
N GLU A 175 -14.30 4.06 3.16
CA GLU A 175 -15.05 4.75 4.21
C GLU A 175 -14.98 4.02 5.57
N GLN A 176 -15.18 2.71 5.57
CA GLN A 176 -15.08 1.91 6.80
C GLN A 176 -13.65 1.88 7.36
N THR A 177 -12.64 2.01 6.50
CA THR A 177 -11.23 2.06 6.91
C THR A 177 -10.92 3.37 7.61
N VAL A 178 -11.44 4.50 7.10
CA VAL A 178 -11.39 5.80 7.81
C VAL A 178 -11.99 5.67 9.21
N ALA A 179 -13.15 5.03 9.34
CA ALA A 179 -13.87 4.93 10.60
C ALA A 179 -13.10 4.19 11.71
N ILE A 180 -12.21 3.25 11.35
CA ILE A 180 -11.45 2.44 12.32
C ILE A 180 -9.97 2.81 12.41
N LEU A 181 -9.49 3.69 11.54
CA LEU A 181 -8.07 4.03 11.48
C LEU A 181 -7.53 4.60 12.80
N PRO A 182 -8.24 5.48 13.54
CA PRO A 182 -7.78 5.98 14.83
C PRO A 182 -7.57 4.84 15.84
N ASP A 183 -8.58 3.99 16.00
CA ASP A 183 -8.57 2.85 16.94
C ASP A 183 -7.50 1.84 16.57
N LEU A 184 -7.31 1.59 15.27
CA LEU A 184 -6.26 0.69 14.79
C LEU A 184 -4.87 1.22 15.17
N ILE A 185 -4.59 2.50 14.92
CA ILE A 185 -3.29 3.10 15.23
C ILE A 185 -3.00 3.03 16.74
N ASP A 186 -3.99 3.37 17.56
CA ASP A 186 -3.86 3.31 19.02
C ASP A 186 -3.61 1.86 19.47
N ARG A 187 -4.35 0.90 18.91
CA ARG A 187 -4.19 -0.52 19.26
C ARG A 187 -2.81 -1.07 18.93
N ILE A 188 -2.24 -0.70 17.78
CA ILE A 188 -0.88 -1.11 17.40
C ILE A 188 0.15 -0.54 18.39
N ARG A 189 -0.01 0.72 18.81
CA ARG A 189 0.89 1.36 19.79
C ARG A 189 0.76 0.77 21.19
N GLU A 190 -0.44 0.40 21.63
CA GLU A 190 -0.65 -0.34 22.88
C GLU A 190 0.12 -1.67 22.90
N MET A 191 0.25 -2.31 21.73
CA MET A 191 1.05 -3.53 21.52
C MET A 191 2.56 -3.26 21.44
N ARG A 192 2.99 -2.00 21.65
CA ARG A 192 4.39 -1.53 21.60
C ARG A 192 5.03 -1.66 20.23
N TYR A 193 4.25 -1.49 19.17
CA TYR A 193 4.78 -1.28 17.83
C TYR A 193 4.68 0.20 17.45
N ASP A 194 5.64 0.66 16.65
CA ASP A 194 5.63 1.97 16.01
C ASP A 194 5.52 1.83 14.48
N PHE A 195 5.30 2.95 13.79
CA PHE A 195 5.10 2.98 12.35
C PHE A 195 6.36 3.41 11.62
N THR A 196 6.62 2.75 10.50
CA THR A 196 7.70 3.10 9.58
C THR A 196 7.21 3.09 8.15
N LEU A 197 8.03 3.67 7.28
CA LEU A 197 7.86 3.67 5.83
C LEU A 197 8.81 2.63 5.21
N LEU A 198 8.55 2.26 3.96
CA LEU A 198 9.40 1.34 3.19
C LEU A 198 10.80 1.94 3.01
#